data_AF-A0AAE2MKU3-F1
#
_entry.id   AF-A0AAE2MKU3-F1
#
_cell.length_a   1.000
_cell.length_b   1.000
_cell.length_c   1.000
_cell.angle_alpha   90.00
_cell.angle_beta   90.00
_cell.angle_gamma   90.00
#
_symmetry.space_group_name_H-M   'P 1'
#
loop_
_entity.id
_entity.type
_entity.pdbx_description
1 polymer ?
#
loop_
_entity_poly.entity_id
_entity_poly.type
_entity_poly.pdbx_seq_one_letter_code
_entity_poly.pdbx_strand_id
1 'polypeptide(L)'
;MGALRAAECHPFGMIGIGRIFEDYRTGRLVDDAAVALMHAPTALGSKPLTIPLVNVSATLDAMEDRGLLAEGLRQELEDAAYAMFFKKRTWRGIVEQCAAIEEPARPQLLATLVSNFVDQKRIDALELLKAVQEARDIRSSADLPWKLHETAFRTRPTL
;
A
#
# COMPACT_ATOMS: atom_id res chain seq x y z
N MET A 1 0.56 1.54 -6.86
CA MET A 1 1.39 2.30 -7.81
C MET A 1 1.15 3.81 -7.75
N GLY A 2 -0.09 4.31 -7.65
CA GLY A 2 -0.35 5.77 -7.63
C GLY A 2 0.48 6.55 -6.60
N ALA A 3 0.54 6.09 -5.34
CA ALA A 3 1.34 6.73 -4.29
C ALA A 3 2.85 6.78 -4.58
N LEU A 4 3.44 5.68 -5.09
CA LEU A 4 4.84 5.67 -5.51
C LEU A 4 5.10 6.66 -6.65
N ARG A 5 4.25 6.67 -7.67
CA ARG A 5 4.37 7.65 -8.77
C ARG A 5 4.21 9.08 -8.26
N ALA A 6 3.32 9.32 -7.29
CA ALA A 6 3.19 10.61 -6.64
C ALA A 6 4.49 11.03 -5.93
N ALA A 7 5.15 10.12 -5.21
CA ALA A 7 6.42 10.38 -4.55
C ALA A 7 7.53 10.73 -5.55
N GLU A 8 7.68 9.93 -6.62
CA GLU A 8 8.66 10.17 -7.68
C GLU A 8 8.40 11.49 -8.42
N CYS A 9 7.13 11.84 -8.64
CA CYS A 9 6.73 13.04 -9.36
C CYS A 9 6.49 14.26 -8.46
N HIS A 10 6.69 14.13 -7.15
CA HIS A 10 6.48 15.22 -6.19
C HIS A 10 7.37 16.45 -6.49
N PRO A 11 8.68 16.29 -6.81
CA PRO A 11 9.52 17.41 -7.25
C PRO A 11 9.02 18.07 -8.55
N PHE A 12 8.21 17.35 -9.32
CA PHE A 12 7.58 17.81 -10.56
C PHE A 12 6.12 18.24 -10.37
N GLY A 13 5.74 18.65 -9.15
CA GLY A 13 4.44 19.25 -8.87
C GLY A 13 3.29 18.27 -8.69
N MET A 14 3.54 16.95 -8.69
CA MET A 14 2.49 16.00 -8.33
C MET A 14 2.18 16.11 -6.83
N ILE A 15 0.89 16.25 -6.50
CA ILE A 15 0.41 16.27 -5.12
C ILE A 15 0.13 14.83 -4.72
N GLY A 16 0.94 14.30 -3.81
CA GLY A 16 0.66 13.02 -3.18
C GLY A 16 -0.24 13.16 -1.97
N ILE A 17 -1.03 12.12 -1.72
CA ILE A 17 -2.04 12.08 -0.66
C ILE A 17 -1.89 10.77 0.11
N GLY A 18 -2.05 10.85 1.43
CA GLY A 18 -2.11 9.69 2.32
C GLY A 18 -0.76 9.19 2.81
N ARG A 19 -0.83 8.27 3.77
CA ARG A 19 0.32 7.72 4.47
C ARG A 19 1.29 7.01 3.54
N ILE A 20 0.79 6.23 2.58
CA ILE A 20 1.62 5.43 1.67
C ILE A 20 2.46 6.33 0.77
N PHE A 21 1.91 7.47 0.32
CA PHE A 21 2.70 8.46 -0.40
C PHE A 21 3.84 9.01 0.45
N GLU A 22 3.56 9.42 1.69
CA GLU A 22 4.58 9.93 2.61
C GLU A 22 5.66 8.90 2.93
N ASP A 23 5.27 7.63 3.07
CA ASP A 23 6.21 6.54 3.29
C ASP A 23 7.15 6.35 2.09
N TYR A 24 6.66 6.44 0.85
CA TYR A 24 7.53 6.45 -0.34
C TYR A 24 8.37 7.73 -0.43
N ARG A 25 7.77 8.90 -0.19
CA ARG A 25 8.45 10.21 -0.29
C ARG A 25 9.62 10.33 0.68
N THR A 26 9.48 9.74 1.87
CA THR A 26 10.51 9.74 2.92
C THR A 26 11.48 8.57 2.82
N GLY A 27 11.27 7.64 1.87
CA GLY A 27 12.10 6.45 1.69
C GLY A 27 11.88 5.35 2.73
N ARG A 28 10.84 5.45 3.58
CA ARG A 28 10.42 4.33 4.45
C ARG A 28 9.95 3.13 3.63
N LEU A 29 9.31 3.39 2.48
CA LEU A 29 9.04 2.39 1.46
C LEU A 29 9.89 2.69 0.23
N VAL A 30 10.46 1.64 -0.35
CA VAL A 30 11.28 1.73 -1.57
C VAL A 30 10.77 0.78 -2.65
N ASP A 31 10.38 -0.43 -2.26
CA ASP A 31 9.89 -1.46 -3.18
C ASP A 31 8.43 -1.22 -3.60
N ASP A 32 8.13 -1.38 -4.90
CA ASP A 32 6.77 -1.28 -5.41
C ASP A 32 5.89 -2.48 -5.01
N ALA A 33 6.52 -3.60 -4.65
CA ALA A 33 5.86 -4.78 -4.10
C ALA A 33 5.15 -4.47 -2.77
N ALA A 34 5.52 -3.39 -2.09
CA ALA A 34 4.89 -2.98 -0.84
C ALA A 34 3.40 -2.66 -1.00
N VAL A 35 3.01 -2.13 -2.17
CA VAL A 35 1.61 -1.81 -2.50
C VAL A 35 0.96 -2.82 -3.44
N ALA A 36 1.70 -3.85 -3.86
CA ALA A 36 1.24 -4.86 -4.81
C ALA A 36 0.39 -5.94 -4.12
N LEU A 37 -0.66 -6.37 -4.80
CA LEU A 37 -1.49 -7.52 -4.43
C LEU A 37 -2.14 -8.14 -5.67
N MET A 38 -2.63 -9.36 -5.52
CA MET A 38 -3.45 -10.02 -6.53
C MET A 38 -4.92 -9.69 -6.31
N HIS A 39 -5.65 -9.44 -7.39
CA HIS A 39 -7.09 -9.31 -7.38
C HIS A 39 -7.72 -10.49 -8.11
N ALA A 40 -8.92 -10.86 -7.71
CA ALA A 40 -9.77 -11.76 -8.47
C ALA A 40 -10.06 -11.14 -9.85
N PRO A 41 -10.41 -11.95 -10.86
CA PRO A 41 -10.89 -11.43 -12.14
C PRO A 41 -12.05 -10.43 -11.94
N THR A 42 -12.18 -9.47 -12.86
CA THR A 42 -13.23 -8.44 -12.81
C THR A 42 -14.64 -9.04 -12.72
N ALA A 43 -14.87 -10.17 -13.39
CA ALA A 43 -16.14 -10.91 -13.33
C ALA A 43 -16.52 -11.38 -11.91
N LEU A 44 -15.56 -11.46 -10.99
CA LEU A 44 -15.75 -11.82 -9.57
C LEU A 44 -15.64 -10.60 -8.63
N GLY A 45 -15.72 -9.38 -9.18
CA GLY A 45 -15.73 -8.14 -8.42
C GLY A 45 -14.37 -7.64 -7.97
N SER A 46 -13.27 -8.12 -8.60
CA SER A 46 -11.90 -7.63 -8.35
C SER A 46 -11.48 -7.63 -6.88
N LYS A 47 -11.99 -8.57 -6.08
CA LYS A 47 -11.66 -8.66 -4.65
C LYS A 47 -10.17 -8.97 -4.46
N PRO A 48 -9.52 -8.43 -3.42
CA PRO A 48 -8.14 -8.79 -3.10
C PRO A 48 -8.04 -10.28 -2.76
N LEU A 49 -7.09 -10.98 -3.37
CA LEU A 49 -6.73 -12.37 -3.10
C LEU A 49 -5.50 -12.48 -2.19
N THR A 50 -4.65 -11.46 -2.22
CA THR A 50 -3.47 -11.32 -1.34
C THR A 50 -3.44 -9.96 -0.68
N ILE A 51 -2.51 -9.79 0.26
CA ILE A 51 -2.42 -8.61 1.12
C ILE A 51 -1.13 -7.84 0.80
N PRO A 52 -1.21 -6.52 0.58
CA PRO A 52 -0.02 -5.68 0.37
C PRO A 52 0.70 -5.42 1.71
N LEU A 53 2.02 -5.20 1.69
CA LEU A 53 2.82 -4.96 2.91
C LEU A 53 2.34 -3.73 3.67
N VAL A 54 1.90 -2.69 2.96
CA VAL A 54 1.39 -1.46 3.61
C VAL A 54 0.17 -1.74 4.49
N ASN A 55 -0.70 -2.69 4.10
CA ASN A 55 -1.84 -3.07 4.93
C ASN A 55 -1.41 -4.00 6.06
N VAL A 56 -0.37 -4.83 5.87
CA VAL A 56 0.22 -5.61 6.95
C VAL A 56 0.77 -4.68 8.03
N SER A 57 1.65 -3.77 7.64
CA SER A 57 2.31 -2.81 8.55
C SER A 57 1.27 -1.97 9.30
N ALA A 58 0.28 -1.41 8.59
CA ALA A 58 -0.78 -0.63 9.23
C ALA A 58 -1.66 -1.44 10.19
N THR A 59 -1.89 -2.73 9.91
CA THR A 59 -2.61 -3.63 10.83
C THR A 59 -1.77 -3.89 12.08
N LEU A 60 -0.47 -4.14 11.92
CA LEU A 60 0.43 -4.39 13.04
C LEU A 60 0.62 -3.14 13.91
N ASP A 61 0.80 -1.96 13.32
CA ASP A 61 0.85 -0.69 14.05
C ASP A 61 -0.41 -0.50 14.92
N ALA A 62 -1.60 -0.68 14.34
CA ALA A 62 -2.86 -0.53 15.06
C ALA A 62 -3.04 -1.55 16.19
N MET A 63 -2.48 -2.75 16.05
CA MET A 63 -2.48 -3.77 17.10
C MET A 63 -1.46 -3.48 18.20
N GLU A 64 -0.29 -2.98 17.85
CA GLU A 64 0.75 -2.54 18.78
C GLU A 64 0.26 -1.36 19.63
N ASP A 65 -0.34 -0.35 19.01
CA ASP A 65 -0.94 0.82 19.70
C ASP A 65 -2.01 0.43 20.73
N ARG A 66 -2.66 -0.73 20.53
CA ARG A 66 -3.69 -1.28 21.43
C ARG A 66 -3.12 -2.29 22.44
N GLY A 67 -1.82 -2.55 22.43
CA GLY A 67 -1.18 -3.54 23.29
C GLY A 67 -1.61 -4.99 23.00
N LEU A 68 -2.01 -5.28 21.76
CA LEU A 68 -2.47 -6.62 21.35
C LEU A 68 -1.33 -7.54 20.88
N LEU A 69 -0.12 -7.00 20.74
CA LEU A 69 1.07 -7.74 20.34
C LEU A 69 2.01 -7.90 21.53
N ALA A 70 2.51 -9.12 21.71
CA ALA A 70 3.63 -9.37 22.61
C ALA A 70 4.91 -8.71 22.06
N GLU A 71 5.87 -8.45 22.95
CA GLU A 71 7.16 -7.90 22.58
C GLU A 71 7.84 -8.76 21.49
N GLY A 72 8.39 -8.11 20.47
CA GLY A 72 9.06 -8.77 19.34
C GLY A 72 8.13 -9.40 18.28
N LEU A 73 6.88 -9.74 18.64
CA LEU A 73 5.96 -10.41 17.72
C LEU A 73 5.63 -9.56 16.48
N ARG A 74 5.57 -8.24 16.64
CA ARG A 74 5.41 -7.31 15.51
C ARG A 74 6.47 -7.56 14.44
N GLN A 75 7.75 -7.52 14.85
CA GLN A 75 8.87 -7.62 13.92
C GLN A 75 8.89 -8.99 13.23
N GLU A 76 8.65 -10.08 13.97
CA GLU A 76 8.58 -11.43 13.42
C GLU A 76 7.48 -11.59 12.35
N LEU A 77 6.29 -11.01 12.58
CA LEU A 77 5.21 -11.02 11.61
C LEU A 77 5.52 -10.16 10.38
N GLU A 78 6.16 -9.01 10.60
CA GLU A 78 6.57 -8.10 9.54
C GLU A 78 7.64 -8.76 8.65
N ASP A 79 8.68 -9.35 9.25
CA ASP A 79 9.74 -10.08 8.55
C ASP A 79 9.19 -11.27 7.76
N ALA A 80 8.28 -12.06 8.36
CA ALA A 80 7.58 -13.13 7.66
C ALA A 80 6.80 -12.59 6.44
N ALA A 81 6.12 -11.45 6.57
CA ALA A 81 5.40 -10.82 5.46
C ALA A 81 6.33 -10.29 4.36
N TYR A 82 7.46 -9.68 4.71
CA TYR A 82 8.47 -9.18 3.77
C TYR A 82 9.15 -10.31 2.99
N ALA A 83 9.38 -11.46 3.63
CA ALA A 83 9.94 -12.64 2.97
C ALA A 83 9.00 -13.27 1.92
N MET A 84 7.69 -12.97 1.97
CA MET A 84 6.71 -13.50 1.02
C MET A 84 6.61 -12.65 -0.25
N PHE A 85 6.69 -13.32 -1.41
CA PHE A 85 6.33 -12.69 -2.68
C PHE A 85 4.86 -12.25 -2.68
N PHE A 86 4.58 -11.02 -3.13
CA PHE A 86 3.25 -10.38 -2.98
C PHE A 86 2.08 -11.19 -3.56
N LYS A 87 2.34 -12.05 -4.57
CA LYS A 87 1.33 -12.93 -5.17
C LYS A 87 0.89 -14.10 -4.29
N LYS A 88 1.60 -14.35 -3.18
CA LYS A 88 1.32 -15.43 -2.23
C LYS A 88 1.03 -14.92 -0.82
N ARG A 89 1.20 -13.62 -0.55
CA ARG A 89 1.10 -13.04 0.79
C ARG A 89 -0.34 -13.05 1.30
N THR A 90 -0.61 -13.85 2.33
CA THR A 90 -1.90 -13.95 3.01
C THR A 90 -1.66 -13.96 4.52
N TRP A 91 -2.64 -13.58 5.34
CA TRP A 91 -2.49 -13.65 6.79
C TRP A 91 -2.16 -15.07 7.28
N ARG A 92 -2.79 -16.08 6.67
CA ARG A 92 -2.49 -17.48 6.93
C ARG A 92 -1.02 -17.79 6.66
N GLY A 93 -0.52 -17.44 5.48
CA GLY A 93 0.87 -17.69 5.11
C GLY A 93 1.87 -16.93 5.99
N ILE A 94 1.55 -15.69 6.39
CA ILE A 94 2.39 -14.91 7.33
C ILE A 94 2.48 -15.62 8.68
N VAL A 95 1.35 -16.05 9.25
CA VAL A 95 1.31 -16.77 10.53
C VAL A 95 2.02 -18.12 10.43
N GLU A 96 1.85 -18.84 9.33
CA GLU A 96 2.51 -20.14 9.11
C GLU A 96 4.04 -20.02 9.00
N GLN A 97 4.54 -18.91 8.43
CA GLN A 97 5.97 -18.64 8.27
C GLN A 97 6.61 -18.00 9.51
N CYS A 98 5.81 -17.46 10.44
CA CYS A 98 6.29 -16.89 11.69
C CYS A 98 6.79 -18.00 12.64
N ALA A 99 8.11 -18.06 12.84
CA ALA A 99 8.76 -19.10 13.65
C ALA A 99 8.53 -18.92 15.15
N ALA A 100 8.28 -17.69 15.59
CA ALA A 100 8.04 -17.36 17.00
C ALA A 100 6.71 -17.90 17.54
N ILE A 101 5.82 -18.43 16.68
CA ILE A 101 4.47 -18.86 17.06
C ILE A 101 4.29 -20.36 16.85
N GLU A 102 4.06 -21.06 17.95
CA GLU A 102 3.73 -22.49 17.95
C GLU A 102 2.36 -22.78 17.33
N GLU A 103 2.22 -23.96 16.71
CA GLU A 103 1.00 -24.42 16.03
C GLU A 103 -0.31 -24.20 16.81
N PRO A 104 -0.40 -24.49 18.12
CA PRO A 104 -1.65 -24.30 18.87
C PRO A 104 -2.11 -22.84 18.95
N ALA A 105 -1.19 -21.86 18.87
CA ALA A 105 -1.50 -20.43 18.97
C ALA A 105 -1.83 -19.79 17.61
N ARG A 106 -1.45 -20.42 16.49
CA ARG A 106 -1.61 -19.88 15.13
C ARG A 106 -3.06 -19.53 14.77
N PRO A 107 -4.09 -20.36 15.04
CA PRO A 107 -5.46 -20.01 14.70
C PRO A 107 -5.99 -18.77 15.43
N GLN A 108 -5.65 -18.63 16.71
CA GLN A 108 -6.06 -17.48 17.53
C GLN A 108 -5.40 -16.18 17.00
N LEU A 109 -4.11 -16.24 16.69
CA LEU A 109 -3.39 -15.10 16.11
C LEU A 109 -3.94 -14.70 14.75
N LEU A 110 -4.20 -15.67 13.87
CA LEU A 110 -4.80 -15.45 12.56
C LEU A 110 -6.16 -14.75 12.68
N ALA A 111 -7.03 -15.23 13.56
CA ALA A 111 -8.33 -14.60 13.81
C ALA A 111 -8.17 -13.15 14.30
N THR A 112 -7.20 -12.91 15.18
CA THR A 112 -6.91 -11.57 15.73
C THR A 112 -6.39 -10.61 14.66
N LEU A 113 -5.50 -11.05 13.77
CA LEU A 113 -5.00 -10.25 12.64
C LEU A 113 -6.12 -9.89 11.66
N VAL A 114 -7.00 -10.85 11.36
CA VAL A 114 -8.14 -10.63 10.45
C VAL A 114 -9.15 -9.66 11.06
N SER A 115 -9.45 -9.76 12.36
CA SER A 115 -10.42 -8.89 13.03
C SER A 115 -9.93 -7.46 13.22
N ASN A 116 -8.61 -7.25 13.28
CA ASN A 116 -7.98 -5.93 13.39
C ASN A 116 -7.47 -5.39 12.05
N PHE A 117 -7.82 -6.01 10.92
CA PHE A 117 -7.31 -5.64 9.61
C PHE A 117 -7.53 -4.16 9.28
N VAL A 118 -6.44 -3.48 8.91
CA VAL A 118 -6.44 -2.10 8.43
C VAL A 118 -6.14 -2.07 6.94
N ASP A 119 -7.10 -1.59 6.16
CA ASP A 119 -6.91 -1.36 4.73
C ASP A 119 -6.36 0.05 4.47
N GLN A 120 -5.06 0.23 4.71
CA GLN A 120 -4.39 1.53 4.50
C GLN A 120 -4.55 2.03 3.06
N LYS A 121 -4.52 1.13 2.07
CA LYS A 121 -4.76 1.52 0.67
C LYS A 121 -6.15 2.11 0.46
N ARG A 122 -7.18 1.57 1.12
CA ARG A 122 -8.53 2.14 1.08
C ARG A 122 -8.60 3.48 1.79
N ILE A 123 -7.95 3.62 2.95
CA ILE A 123 -7.90 4.90 3.69
C ILE A 123 -7.30 5.99 2.80
N ASP A 124 -6.10 5.78 2.25
CA ASP A 124 -5.43 6.73 1.35
C ASP A 124 -6.27 7.03 0.10
N ALA A 125 -6.95 6.03 -0.47
CA ALA A 125 -7.84 6.24 -1.62
C ALA A 125 -9.05 7.11 -1.27
N LEU A 126 -9.63 6.95 -0.08
CA LEU A 126 -10.74 7.79 0.38
C LEU A 126 -10.28 9.22 0.66
N GLU A 127 -9.07 9.41 1.22
CA GLU A 127 -8.47 10.74 1.39
C GLU A 127 -8.23 11.43 0.04
N LEU A 128 -7.73 10.70 -0.96
CA LEU A 128 -7.58 11.21 -2.32
C LEU A 128 -8.92 11.66 -2.91
N LEU A 129 -9.98 10.86 -2.75
CA LEU A 129 -11.30 11.22 -3.28
C LEU A 129 -11.84 12.50 -2.64
N LYS A 130 -11.63 12.69 -1.33
CA LYS A 130 -11.99 13.94 -0.66
C LYS A 130 -11.20 15.13 -1.21
N ALA A 131 -9.88 14.99 -1.34
CA ALA A 131 -9.03 16.03 -1.89
C ALA A 131 -9.42 16.42 -3.33
N VAL A 132 -9.80 15.44 -4.15
CA VAL A 132 -10.29 15.69 -5.53
C VAL A 132 -11.63 16.43 -5.54
N GLN A 133 -12.55 16.09 -4.63
CA GLN A 133 -13.84 16.78 -4.51
C GLN A 133 -13.70 18.24 -4.04
N GLU A 134 -12.72 18.51 -3.19
CA GLU A 134 -12.42 19.85 -2.67
C GLU A 134 -11.59 20.69 -3.64
N ALA A 135 -10.90 20.06 -4.60
CA ALA A 135 -10.09 20.74 -5.59
C ALA A 135 -10.95 21.58 -6.53
N ARG A 136 -10.47 22.79 -6.84
CA ARG A 136 -11.11 23.65 -7.83
C ARG A 136 -10.85 23.10 -9.24
N ASP A 137 -11.88 23.06 -10.07
CA ASP A 137 -11.76 22.71 -11.50
C ASP A 137 -11.18 23.89 -12.30
N ILE A 138 -9.94 24.26 -11.99
CA ILE A 138 -9.24 25.37 -12.61
C ILE A 138 -7.82 24.90 -12.92
N ARG A 139 -7.40 25.09 -14.16
CA ARG A 139 -6.02 24.87 -14.55
C ARG A 139 -5.13 25.92 -13.89
N SER A 140 -4.28 25.52 -12.97
CA SER A 140 -3.20 26.38 -12.48
C SER A 140 -1.98 26.26 -13.40
N SER A 141 -1.33 27.40 -13.65
CA SER A 141 0.05 27.41 -14.12
C SER A 141 0.90 27.71 -12.89
N ALA A 142 1.89 26.85 -12.64
CA ALA A 142 2.90 27.09 -11.62
C ALA A 142 4.21 27.42 -12.34
N ASP A 143 4.92 28.44 -11.86
CA ASP A 143 6.29 28.70 -12.28
C ASP A 143 7.19 27.62 -11.67
N LEU A 144 7.45 26.59 -12.46
CA LEU A 144 8.23 25.44 -12.03
C LEU A 144 9.67 25.57 -12.52
N PRO A 145 10.66 25.10 -11.74
CA PRO A 145 12.08 25.15 -12.12
C PRO A 145 12.45 24.16 -13.23
N TRP A 146 11.44 23.47 -13.79
CA TRP A 146 11.57 22.48 -14.85
C TRP A 146 10.54 22.78 -15.93
N LYS A 147 10.85 22.39 -17.17
CA LYS A 147 9.98 22.56 -18.33
C LYS A 147 9.57 21.18 -18.84
N LEU A 148 8.26 20.94 -18.96
CA LEU A 148 7.78 19.73 -19.65
C LEU A 148 8.09 19.87 -21.14
N HIS A 149 8.87 18.94 -21.69
CA HIS A 149 9.08 18.85 -23.13
C HIS A 149 8.10 17.84 -23.71
N GLU A 150 7.44 18.20 -24.82
CA GLU A 150 6.59 17.25 -25.54
C GLU A 150 7.45 16.13 -26.12
N THR A 151 7.12 14.90 -25.75
CA THR A 151 7.67 13.72 -26.42
C THR A 151 6.92 13.53 -27.73
N ALA A 152 7.63 13.60 -28.87
CA ALA A 152 7.06 13.26 -30.16
C ALA A 152 6.75 11.75 -30.19
N PHE A 153 5.54 11.37 -29.78
CA PHE A 153 5.04 10.02 -30.01
C PHE A 153 4.79 9.86 -31.51
N ARG A 154 5.16 8.71 -32.08
CA ARG A 154 4.61 8.30 -33.38
C ARG A 154 3.11 8.11 -33.20
N THR A 155 2.32 9.10 -33.60
CA THR A 155 0.88 8.91 -33.82
C THR A 155 0.73 7.90 -34.95
N ARG A 156 -0.08 6.86 -34.77
CA ARG A 156 -0.47 6.00 -35.89
C ARG A 156 -1.15 6.90 -36.94
N PRO A 157 -0.82 6.78 -38.23
CA PRO A 157 -1.58 7.47 -39.25
C PRO A 157 -3.04 7.03 -39.14
N THR A 158 -3.96 7.99 -39.08
CA THR A 158 -5.39 7.76 -39.26
C THR A 158 -5.60 7.09 -40.61
N LEU A 159 -6.17 5.88 -40.60
CA LEU A 159 -6.74 5.22 -41.78
C LEU A 159 -8.00 5.95 -42.25
#